data_AF-A0A383E7H6-F1
#
_entry.id   AF-A0A383E7H6-F1
#
_cell.length_a   1.000
_cell.length_b   1.000
_cell.length_c   1.000
_cell.angle_alpha   90.00
_cell.angle_beta   90.00
_cell.angle_gamma   90.00
#
_symmetry.space_group_name_H-M   'P 1'
#
loop_
_entity.id
_entity.type
_entity.pdbx_description
1 polymer ?
#
loop_
_entity_poly.entity_id
_entity_poly.type
_entity_poly.pdbx_seq_one_letter_code
_entity_poly.pdbx_strand_id
1 'polypeptide(L)'
;NDKIKINKIKKNKYQKIVISPGPGNPDQAGSCLKIVKYFYKSIPILGVCLGHQIIGQIFGSKIVVAKKVMHGKISQIKHAGKGIFQGIKRKLFATRYHSLIIDRKTLSKELIITAETKDKIIMGIMHNKYNVHGVQFHPESIRTPEGMKLLKNFLKY
;
A
#
# COMPACT_ATOMS: atom_id res chain seq x y z
N ASN A 1 -8.78 7.80 14.22
CA ASN A 1 -9.22 7.73 12.81
C ASN A 1 -10.30 8.79 12.56
N ASP A 2 -10.64 9.09 11.30
CA ASP A 2 -11.87 9.83 10.91
C ASP A 2 -11.92 11.37 11.11
N LYS A 3 -10.77 12.05 11.23
CA LYS A 3 -10.75 13.53 11.39
C LYS A 3 -11.03 14.34 10.11
N ILE A 4 -11.00 13.71 8.93
CA ILE A 4 -11.16 14.40 7.63
C ILE A 4 -12.30 13.79 6.81
N LYS A 5 -13.23 14.66 6.37
CA LYS A 5 -14.38 14.28 5.52
C LYS A 5 -14.07 14.51 4.04
N ILE A 6 -14.69 13.72 3.16
CA ILE A 6 -14.54 13.81 1.68
C ILE A 6 -14.76 15.24 1.17
N ASN A 7 -15.79 15.94 1.68
CA ASN A 7 -16.08 17.33 1.27
C ASN A 7 -14.93 18.29 1.57
N LYS A 8 -14.21 18.10 2.68
CA LYS A 8 -13.04 18.92 3.03
C LYS A 8 -11.86 18.62 2.10
N ILE A 9 -11.66 17.35 1.73
CA ILE A 9 -10.64 16.93 0.75
C ILE A 9 -10.91 17.58 -0.62
N LYS A 10 -12.18 17.55 -1.06
CA LYS A 10 -12.62 18.18 -2.32
C LYS A 10 -12.39 19.69 -2.31
N LYS A 11 -12.77 20.37 -1.22
CA LYS A 11 -12.61 21.83 -1.09
C LYS A 11 -11.15 22.27 -1.14
N ASN A 12 -10.27 21.51 -0.49
CA ASN A 12 -8.85 21.86 -0.36
C ASN A 12 -8.00 21.49 -1.59
N LYS A 13 -8.59 20.82 -2.61
CA LYS A 13 -7.91 20.44 -3.86
C LYS A 13 -6.55 19.76 -3.65
N TYR A 14 -6.49 18.80 -2.73
CA TYR A 14 -5.25 18.03 -2.50
C TYR A 14 -4.80 17.31 -3.77
N GLN A 15 -3.50 17.34 -4.03
CA GLN A 15 -2.91 16.74 -5.23
C GLN A 15 -2.64 15.25 -5.08
N LYS A 16 -2.42 14.76 -3.85
CA LYS A 16 -2.08 13.37 -3.55
C LYS A 16 -2.64 12.97 -2.19
N ILE A 17 -3.00 11.70 -2.03
CA ILE A 17 -3.50 11.14 -0.78
C ILE A 17 -2.53 10.03 -0.33
N VAL A 18 -2.14 10.06 0.94
CA VAL A 18 -1.40 8.97 1.58
C VAL A 18 -2.26 8.40 2.71
N ILE A 19 -2.53 7.10 2.64
CA ILE A 19 -3.20 6.35 3.72
C ILE A 19 -2.09 5.69 4.54
N SER A 20 -1.86 6.24 5.74
CA SER A 20 -0.80 5.84 6.65
C SER A 20 -0.98 4.42 7.21
N PRO A 21 0.08 3.82 7.79
CA PRO A 21 -0.06 2.63 8.63
C PRO A 21 -1.02 2.88 9.81
N GLY A 22 -1.56 1.81 10.37
CA GLY A 22 -2.36 1.84 11.58
C GLY A 22 -2.59 0.44 12.14
N PRO A 23 -2.91 0.30 13.43
CA PRO A 23 -3.30 -0.97 14.02
C PRO A 23 -4.70 -1.38 13.53
N GLY A 24 -5.01 -2.68 13.63
CA GLY A 24 -6.36 -3.22 13.40
C GLY A 24 -6.59 -3.81 12.02
N ASN A 25 -7.85 -4.19 11.78
CA ASN A 25 -8.31 -4.78 10.52
C ASN A 25 -8.76 -3.66 9.55
N PRO A 26 -8.43 -3.72 8.25
CA PRO A 26 -8.93 -2.78 7.23
C PRO A 26 -10.46 -2.61 7.22
N ASP A 27 -11.24 -3.62 7.62
CA ASP A 27 -12.70 -3.51 7.79
C ASP A 27 -13.10 -2.41 8.80
N GLN A 28 -12.25 -2.15 9.79
CA GLN A 28 -12.46 -1.17 10.84
C GLN A 28 -11.85 0.21 10.49
N ALA A 29 -11.27 0.37 9.29
CA ALA A 29 -10.58 1.61 8.91
C ALA A 29 -11.51 2.78 8.54
N GLY A 30 -12.82 2.62 8.73
CA GLY A 30 -13.81 3.69 8.71
C GLY A 30 -13.75 4.55 7.44
N SER A 31 -13.49 5.85 7.62
CA SER A 31 -13.47 6.83 6.54
C SER A 31 -12.41 6.56 5.47
N CYS A 32 -11.34 5.83 5.79
CA CYS A 32 -10.29 5.53 4.82
C CYS A 32 -10.83 4.72 3.63
N LEU A 33 -11.71 3.74 3.90
CA LEU A 33 -12.36 2.95 2.85
C LEU A 33 -13.17 3.85 1.90
N LYS A 34 -13.96 4.78 2.48
CA LYS A 34 -14.78 5.72 1.73
C LYS A 34 -13.93 6.71 0.91
N ILE A 35 -12.85 7.21 1.49
CA ILE A 35 -11.92 8.14 0.83
C ILE A 35 -11.28 7.47 -0.40
N VAL A 36 -10.71 6.28 -0.24
CA VAL A 36 -10.06 5.58 -1.35
C VAL A 36 -11.08 5.27 -2.45
N LYS A 37 -12.25 4.73 -2.10
CA LYS A 37 -13.33 4.43 -3.06
C LYS A 37 -13.83 5.68 -3.80
N TYR A 38 -13.79 6.85 -3.19
CA TYR A 38 -14.23 8.09 -3.81
C TYR A 38 -13.16 8.71 -4.73
N PHE A 39 -11.88 8.70 -4.29
CA PHE A 39 -10.82 9.47 -4.95
C PHE A 39 -9.91 8.66 -5.87
N TYR A 40 -9.98 7.32 -5.88
CA TYR A 40 -9.01 6.50 -6.63
C TYR A 40 -8.92 6.82 -8.13
N LYS A 41 -9.97 7.39 -8.73
CA LYS A 41 -9.99 7.80 -10.15
C LYS A 41 -9.43 9.20 -10.41
N SER A 42 -9.38 10.06 -9.39
CA SER A 42 -9.18 11.50 -9.56
C SER A 42 -7.97 12.06 -8.84
N ILE A 43 -7.52 11.43 -7.75
CA ILE A 43 -6.35 11.85 -6.98
C ILE A 43 -5.43 10.64 -6.80
N PRO A 44 -4.12 10.75 -7.09
CA PRO A 44 -3.15 9.73 -6.77
C PRO A 44 -3.19 9.28 -5.31
N ILE A 45 -3.18 7.96 -5.07
CA ILE A 45 -3.25 7.37 -3.73
C ILE A 45 -2.07 6.45 -3.47
N LEU A 46 -1.40 6.64 -2.33
CA LEU A 46 -0.45 5.69 -1.77
C LEU A 46 -0.99 5.10 -0.46
N GLY A 47 -1.14 3.79 -0.39
CA GLY A 47 -1.46 3.08 0.85
C GLY A 47 -0.22 2.42 1.45
N VAL A 48 0.02 2.65 2.75
CA VAL A 48 1.13 2.03 3.49
C VAL A 48 0.57 1.10 4.55
N CYS A 49 1.05 -0.14 4.62
CA CYS A 49 0.65 -1.17 5.60
C CYS A 49 -0.88 -1.39 5.63
N LEU A 50 -1.62 -0.76 6.54
CA LEU A 50 -3.07 -0.80 6.59
C LEU A 50 -3.68 -0.18 5.33
N GLY A 51 -3.13 0.93 4.85
CA GLY A 51 -3.54 1.56 3.58
C GLY A 51 -3.39 0.64 2.37
N HIS A 52 -2.34 -0.18 2.34
CA HIS A 52 -2.16 -1.20 1.29
C HIS A 52 -3.27 -2.25 1.33
N GLN A 53 -3.63 -2.71 2.52
CA GLN A 53 -4.71 -3.69 2.71
C GLN A 53 -6.07 -3.11 2.32
N ILE A 54 -6.36 -1.85 2.72
CA ILE A 54 -7.56 -1.12 2.34
C ILE A 54 -7.70 -1.04 0.81
N ILE A 55 -6.61 -0.72 0.10
CA ILE A 55 -6.61 -0.71 -1.37
C ILE A 55 -6.95 -2.10 -1.92
N GLY A 56 -6.27 -3.15 -1.43
CA GLY A 56 -6.56 -4.52 -1.83
C GLY A 56 -8.04 -4.89 -1.69
N GLN A 57 -8.61 -4.56 -0.53
CA GLN A 57 -10.00 -4.84 -0.18
C GLN A 57 -11.01 -4.08 -1.04
N ILE A 58 -10.78 -2.79 -1.31
CA ILE A 58 -11.69 -1.97 -2.12
C ILE A 58 -11.83 -2.51 -3.55
N PHE A 59 -10.76 -3.06 -4.10
CA PHE A 59 -10.78 -3.68 -5.42
C PHE A 59 -11.20 -5.16 -5.39
N GLY A 60 -11.67 -5.67 -4.24
CA GLY A 60 -12.26 -7.01 -4.11
C GLY A 60 -11.30 -8.12 -3.69
N SER A 61 -10.06 -7.80 -3.31
CA SER A 61 -9.10 -8.80 -2.82
C SER A 61 -9.35 -9.12 -1.35
N LYS A 62 -9.25 -10.39 -0.94
CA LYS A 62 -9.43 -10.75 0.46
C LYS A 62 -8.19 -10.41 1.29
N ILE A 63 -8.41 -9.99 2.53
CA ILE A 63 -7.37 -9.80 3.53
C ILE A 63 -7.41 -11.00 4.48
N VAL A 64 -6.28 -11.70 4.60
CA VAL A 64 -6.19 -12.95 5.36
C VAL A 64 -5.04 -12.88 6.34
N VAL A 65 -5.12 -13.72 7.39
CA VAL A 65 -4.00 -13.90 8.32
C VAL A 65 -2.84 -14.57 7.58
N ALA A 66 -1.65 -13.98 7.71
CA ALA A 66 -0.44 -14.55 7.16
C ALA A 66 -0.13 -15.88 7.86
N LYS A 67 0.25 -16.91 7.07
CA LYS A 67 0.65 -18.23 7.60
C LYS A 67 1.75 -18.16 8.66
N LYS A 68 2.60 -17.13 8.61
CA LYS A 68 3.63 -16.84 9.60
C LYS A 68 3.51 -15.38 10.00
N VAL A 69 3.22 -15.13 11.28
CA VAL A 69 3.25 -13.79 11.86
C VAL A 69 4.72 -13.31 11.87
N MET A 70 4.96 -12.13 11.32
CA MET A 70 6.29 -11.51 11.29
C MET A 70 6.23 -10.20 12.05
N HIS A 71 6.96 -10.13 13.17
CA HIS A 71 7.05 -8.92 13.99
C HIS A 71 8.50 -8.47 14.09
N GLY A 72 8.81 -7.27 13.60
CA GLY A 72 10.15 -6.68 13.69
C GLY A 72 11.23 -7.36 12.84
N LYS A 73 10.87 -8.29 11.95
CA LYS A 73 11.84 -9.02 11.13
C LYS A 73 12.10 -8.29 9.81
N ILE A 74 13.37 -8.16 9.46
CA ILE A 74 13.81 -7.67 8.15
C ILE A 74 13.50 -8.76 7.13
N SER A 75 12.80 -8.39 6.06
CA SER A 75 12.52 -9.28 4.94
C SER A 75 13.10 -8.70 3.66
N GLN A 76 13.68 -9.58 2.84
CA GLN A 76 14.06 -9.23 1.49
C GLN A 76 12.83 -9.22 0.59
N ILE A 77 12.63 -8.11 -0.10
CA ILE A 77 11.52 -7.87 -1.02
C ILE A 77 12.09 -7.71 -2.43
N LYS A 78 11.54 -8.46 -3.38
CA LYS A 78 11.84 -8.33 -4.80
C LYS A 78 10.74 -7.49 -5.46
N HIS A 79 11.10 -6.59 -6.36
CA HIS A 79 10.11 -5.77 -7.08
C HIS A 79 10.34 -5.74 -8.60
N ALA A 80 9.27 -5.46 -9.33
CA ALA A 80 9.25 -5.43 -10.79
C ALA A 80 9.72 -4.09 -11.38
N GLY A 81 10.15 -3.14 -10.55
CA GLY A 81 10.60 -1.80 -10.98
C GLY A 81 9.48 -0.94 -11.57
N LYS A 82 8.21 -1.32 -11.33
CA LYS A 82 7.02 -0.66 -11.86
C LYS A 82 6.46 0.38 -10.90
N GLY A 83 5.85 1.44 -11.43
CA GLY A 83 5.23 2.51 -10.66
C GLY A 83 6.23 3.18 -9.71
N ILE A 84 5.83 3.35 -8.44
CA ILE A 84 6.64 3.96 -7.38
C ILE A 84 7.99 3.26 -7.11
N PHE A 85 8.23 2.07 -7.67
CA PHE A 85 9.50 1.35 -7.56
C PHE A 85 10.53 1.67 -8.66
N GLN A 86 10.23 2.62 -9.56
CA GLN A 86 11.13 2.99 -10.64
C GLN A 86 12.48 3.50 -10.12
N GLY A 87 13.58 3.02 -10.70
CA GLY A 87 14.94 3.41 -10.30
C GLY A 87 15.36 2.93 -8.90
N ILE A 88 14.58 2.07 -8.23
CA ILE A 88 14.97 1.43 -6.97
C ILE A 88 15.72 0.13 -7.27
N LYS A 89 16.71 -0.21 -6.43
CA LYS A 89 17.43 -1.49 -6.50
C LYS A 89 16.42 -2.64 -6.39
N ARG A 90 16.46 -3.56 -7.37
CA ARG A 90 15.50 -4.68 -7.55
C ARG A 90 15.21 -5.52 -6.30
N LYS A 91 16.14 -5.55 -5.36
CA LYS A 91 15.98 -6.12 -4.03
C LYS A 91 16.08 -5.00 -3.01
N LEU A 92 15.10 -4.93 -2.12
CA LEU A 92 15.11 -4.02 -0.97
C LEU A 92 14.86 -4.80 0.31
N PHE A 93 15.38 -4.28 1.40
CA PHE A 93 15.14 -4.79 2.74
C PHE A 93 14.17 -3.85 3.44
N ALA A 94 13.13 -4.41 4.02
CA ALA A 94 12.18 -3.65 4.83
C ALA A 94 11.71 -4.47 6.02
N THR A 95 11.37 -3.77 7.10
CA THR A 95 10.85 -4.40 8.31
C THR A 95 9.37 -4.73 8.13
N ARG A 96 8.97 -5.94 8.57
CA ARG A 96 7.58 -6.39 8.55
C ARG A 96 6.99 -6.45 9.96
N TYR A 97 5.75 -6.02 10.09
CA TYR A 97 5.00 -6.00 11.35
C TYR A 97 3.58 -6.58 11.21
N HIS A 98 3.31 -7.35 10.16
CA HIS A 98 1.94 -7.60 9.70
C HIS A 98 1.48 -9.03 9.96
N SER A 99 0.38 -9.15 10.70
CA SER A 99 -0.42 -10.37 10.84
C SER A 99 -1.37 -10.58 9.66
N LEU A 100 -1.78 -9.51 8.98
CA LEU A 100 -2.69 -9.53 7.84
C LEU A 100 -1.97 -9.22 6.52
N ILE A 101 -2.39 -9.90 5.45
CA ILE A 101 -1.85 -9.73 4.10
C ILE A 101 -2.98 -9.81 3.06
N ILE A 102 -2.75 -9.22 1.89
CA ILE A 102 -3.60 -9.48 0.73
C ILE A 102 -3.40 -10.93 0.28
N ASP A 103 -4.50 -11.68 0.18
CA ASP A 103 -4.48 -13.03 -0.37
C ASP A 103 -4.24 -12.99 -1.87
N ARG A 104 -3.14 -13.62 -2.30
CA ARG A 104 -2.77 -13.71 -3.71
C ARG A 104 -3.82 -14.42 -4.54
N LYS A 105 -4.49 -15.43 -4.00
CA LYS A 105 -5.46 -16.24 -4.76
C LYS A 105 -6.71 -15.45 -5.15
N THR A 106 -7.03 -14.44 -4.35
CA THR A 106 -8.21 -13.58 -4.55
C THR A 106 -7.82 -12.19 -5.02
N LEU A 107 -6.57 -11.97 -5.44
CA LEU A 107 -6.12 -10.67 -5.92
C LEU A 107 -6.97 -10.23 -7.12
N SER A 108 -7.50 -9.01 -7.03
CA SER A 108 -8.27 -8.39 -8.10
C SER A 108 -7.51 -8.30 -9.43
N LYS A 109 -8.21 -8.51 -10.54
CA LYS A 109 -7.67 -8.32 -11.89
C LYS A 109 -7.29 -6.86 -12.19
N GLU A 110 -7.82 -5.93 -11.41
CA GLU A 110 -7.50 -4.49 -11.52
C GLU A 110 -6.15 -4.14 -10.85
N LEU A 111 -5.60 -5.05 -10.03
CA LEU A 111 -4.37 -4.84 -9.30
C LEU A 111 -3.23 -5.67 -9.88
N ILE A 112 -2.08 -5.02 -10.05
CA ILE A 112 -0.83 -5.63 -10.49
C ILE A 112 0.10 -5.73 -9.29
N ILE A 113 0.65 -6.92 -9.04
CA ILE A 113 1.70 -7.12 -8.03
C ILE A 113 2.98 -6.43 -8.50
N THR A 114 3.47 -5.48 -7.72
CA THR A 114 4.71 -4.74 -8.02
C THR A 114 5.88 -5.19 -7.15
N ALA A 115 5.63 -5.77 -5.98
CA ALA A 115 6.66 -6.33 -5.12
C ALA A 115 6.16 -7.54 -4.33
N GLU A 116 7.05 -8.48 -4.03
CA GLU A 116 6.77 -9.70 -3.27
C GLU A 116 7.98 -10.24 -2.51
N THR A 117 7.76 -11.07 -1.49
CA THR A 117 8.82 -11.84 -0.82
C THR A 117 9.12 -13.15 -1.54
N LYS A 118 10.18 -13.86 -1.10
CA LYS A 118 10.51 -15.23 -1.57
C LYS A 118 9.31 -16.19 -1.42
N ASP A 119 8.55 -16.06 -0.33
CA ASP A 119 7.37 -16.88 -0.03
C ASP A 119 6.09 -16.39 -0.73
N LYS A 120 6.22 -15.57 -1.79
CA LYS A 120 5.12 -15.05 -2.61
C LYS A 120 4.10 -14.19 -1.87
N ILE A 121 4.46 -13.64 -0.70
CA ILE A 121 3.63 -12.66 -0.01
C ILE A 121 3.69 -11.34 -0.79
N ILE A 122 2.52 -10.77 -1.09
CA ILE A 122 2.40 -9.50 -1.78
C ILE A 122 2.95 -8.39 -0.87
N MET A 123 3.91 -7.62 -1.37
CA MET A 123 4.55 -6.50 -0.68
C MET A 123 4.30 -5.16 -1.35
N GLY A 124 3.86 -5.18 -2.61
CA GLY A 124 3.54 -4.00 -3.39
C GLY A 124 2.46 -4.32 -4.41
N ILE A 125 1.53 -3.40 -4.58
CA ILE A 125 0.50 -3.42 -5.62
C ILE A 125 0.42 -2.06 -6.31
N MET A 126 -0.10 -2.07 -7.53
CA MET A 126 -0.59 -0.86 -8.18
C MET A 126 -1.87 -1.18 -8.96
N HIS A 127 -2.72 -0.20 -9.15
CA HIS A 127 -3.86 -0.32 -10.06
C HIS A 127 -3.37 -0.29 -11.51
N ASN A 128 -4.03 -1.04 -12.40
CA ASN A 128 -3.64 -1.14 -13.81
C ASN A 128 -3.93 0.13 -14.63
N LYS A 129 -5.03 0.85 -14.30
CA LYS A 129 -5.50 2.08 -14.96
C LYS A 129 -5.27 3.38 -14.18
N TYR A 130 -5.37 3.36 -12.86
CA TYR A 130 -5.34 4.58 -12.02
C TYR A 130 -4.04 4.69 -11.24
N ASN A 131 -3.67 5.91 -10.82
CA ASN A 131 -2.46 6.17 -10.02
C ASN A 131 -2.70 5.81 -8.53
N VAL A 132 -2.92 4.52 -8.30
CA VAL A 132 -3.12 3.95 -6.96
C VAL A 132 -2.05 2.92 -6.71
N HIS A 133 -1.31 3.12 -5.62
CA HIS A 133 -0.20 2.28 -5.22
C HIS A 133 -0.38 1.86 -3.77
N GLY A 134 0.09 0.66 -3.44
CA GLY A 134 0.11 0.18 -2.06
C GLY A 134 1.40 -0.55 -1.76
N VAL A 135 1.99 -0.30 -0.60
CA VAL A 135 3.13 -1.06 -0.06
C VAL A 135 2.81 -1.66 1.30
N GLN A 136 3.07 -2.95 1.46
CA GLN A 136 2.78 -3.65 2.71
C GLN A 136 3.77 -3.27 3.82
N PHE A 137 4.98 -2.83 3.48
CA PHE A 137 6.03 -2.43 4.41
C PHE A 137 6.01 -0.92 4.67
N HIS A 138 6.84 -0.46 5.62
CA HIS A 138 6.94 0.94 6.04
C HIS A 138 8.10 1.65 5.32
N PRO A 139 7.87 2.35 4.19
CA PRO A 139 8.90 3.12 3.49
C PRO A 139 9.41 4.32 4.31
N GLU A 140 8.65 4.79 5.29
CA GLU A 140 9.01 5.88 6.19
C GLU A 140 9.98 5.45 7.30
N SER A 141 10.13 4.14 7.53
CA SER A 141 11.03 3.64 8.58
C SER A 141 12.50 3.80 8.19
N ILE A 142 13.34 4.19 9.16
CA ILE A 142 14.80 4.24 9.00
C ILE A 142 15.40 2.88 8.58
N ARG A 143 14.67 1.78 8.84
CA ARG A 143 15.04 0.42 8.47
C ARG A 143 14.68 0.06 7.03
N THR A 144 14.26 1.03 6.22
CA THR A 144 13.98 0.87 4.79
C THR A 144 14.84 1.88 4.02
N PRO A 145 16.11 1.55 3.70
CA PRO A 145 17.06 2.53 3.14
C PRO A 145 16.58 3.21 1.84
N GLU A 146 15.85 2.47 1.00
CA GLU A 146 15.30 2.97 -0.26
C GLU A 146 13.90 3.60 -0.11
N GLY A 147 13.35 3.65 1.10
CA GLY A 147 11.98 4.05 1.37
C GLY A 147 11.70 5.51 1.04
N MET A 148 12.62 6.41 1.36
CA MET A 148 12.52 7.83 0.97
C MET A 148 12.53 8.02 -0.55
N LYS A 149 13.27 7.19 -1.29
CA LYS A 149 13.28 7.23 -2.75
C LYS A 149 11.92 6.79 -3.32
N LEU A 150 11.32 5.76 -2.74
CA LEU A 150 9.98 5.30 -3.08
C LEU A 150 8.92 6.38 -2.84
N LEU A 151 8.98 7.08 -1.70
CA LEU A 151 8.08 8.20 -1.41
C LEU A 151 8.27 9.36 -2.40
N LYS A 152 9.53 9.70 -2.73
CA LYS A 152 9.84 10.70 -3.77
C LYS A 152 9.29 10.30 -5.14
N ASN A 153 9.35 9.03 -5.51
CA ASN A 153 8.78 8.53 -6.76
C ASN A 153 7.26 8.72 -6.77
N PHE A 154 6.56 8.42 -5.66
CA PHE A 154 5.13 8.68 -5.57
C PHE A 154 4.79 10.17 -5.71
N LEU A 155 5.59 11.08 -5.16
CA LEU A 155 5.37 12.51 -5.32
C LEU A 155 5.55 13.01 -6.75
N LYS A 156 6.31 12.30 -7.58
CA LYS A 156 6.55 12.62 -9.00
C LYS A 156 5.56 11.96 -9.96
N TYR A 157 4.89 10.89 -9.53
CA TYR A 157 3.84 10.21 -10.29
C TYR A 157 2.52 10.99 -10.24
#